data_AF-A0A918TFX3-F1
#
_entry.id   AF-A0A918TFX3-F1
#
_cell.length_a   1.000
_cell.length_b   1.000
_cell.length_c   1.000
_cell.angle_alpha   90.00
_cell.angle_beta   90.00
_cell.angle_gamma   90.00
#
_symmetry.space_group_name_H-M   'P 1'
#
loop_
_entity.id
_entity.type
_entity.pdbx_description
1 polymer ?
#
loop_
_entity_poly.entity_id
_entity_poly.type
_entity_poly.pdbx_seq_one_letter_code
_entity_poly.pdbx_strand_id
1 'polypeptide(L)'
;MTPEALASLIRARAEDQPGRFLTALAGPPGSGKSTMAATVVQALGPGARAVPMDGFHLDDRVLEARGLRSRKGSPETFDAAGFLALVHRLRDEEGEVAIPIFDRAMELSRAAADIVLQEDRFLVIEGNYLLLNRSPWADLRGLFDLTVMIDVPEAELDRRLLARWAHHGKTPAEARAWIDGNDLPNIRCVQRESGRADISLRWDA
;
A
#
# COMPACT_ATOMS: atom_id res chain seq x y z
N MET A 1 14.49 2.37 11.37
CA MET A 1 13.89 1.21 12.08
C MET A 1 13.92 0.04 11.11
N THR A 2 14.41 -1.13 11.53
CA THR A 2 14.45 -2.31 10.65
C THR A 2 13.09 -3.02 10.61
N PRO A 3 12.83 -3.91 9.63
CA PRO A 3 11.64 -4.75 9.59
C PRO A 3 11.43 -5.57 10.87
N GLU A 4 12.50 -6.12 11.44
CA GLU A 4 12.46 -6.94 12.65
C GLU A 4 12.10 -6.11 13.88
N ALA A 5 12.60 -4.87 13.94
CA ALA A 5 12.24 -3.92 14.97
C ALA A 5 10.77 -3.52 14.87
N LEU A 6 10.24 -3.33 13.65
CA LEU A 6 8.82 -3.06 13.44
C LEU A 6 7.95 -4.28 13.80
N ALA A 7 8.35 -5.50 13.43
CA ALA A 7 7.65 -6.72 13.82
C ALA A 7 7.61 -6.90 15.36
N SER A 8 8.72 -6.63 16.03
CA SER A 8 8.79 -6.64 17.50
C SER A 8 7.84 -5.62 18.14
N LEU A 9 7.77 -4.41 17.56
CA LEU A 9 6.87 -3.38 18.03
C LEU A 9 5.39 -3.74 17.80
N ILE A 10 5.06 -4.34 16.66
CA ILE A 10 3.71 -4.84 16.37
C ILE A 10 3.29 -5.86 17.43
N ARG A 11 4.14 -6.85 17.73
CA ARG A 11 3.88 -7.82 18.80
C ARG A 11 3.65 -7.16 20.15
N ALA A 12 4.53 -6.24 20.54
CA ALA A 12 4.44 -5.57 21.83
C ALA A 12 3.15 -4.74 21.95
N ARG A 13 2.71 -4.06 20.87
CA ARG A 13 1.45 -3.31 20.88
C ARG A 13 0.20 -4.18 20.86
N ALA A 14 0.32 -5.39 20.33
CA ALA A 14 -0.78 -6.35 20.23
C ALA A 14 -0.92 -7.26 21.46
N GLU A 15 0.05 -7.26 22.39
CA GLU A 15 0.11 -8.22 23.50
C GLU A 15 -1.19 -8.27 24.33
N ASP A 16 -1.74 -7.09 24.64
CA ASP A 16 -2.98 -6.94 25.42
C ASP A 16 -4.24 -6.73 24.56
N GLN A 17 -4.13 -6.83 23.23
CA GLN A 17 -5.25 -6.59 22.32
C GLN A 17 -5.81 -7.93 21.81
N PRO A 18 -7.05 -8.30 22.17
CA PRO A 18 -7.70 -9.46 21.58
C PRO A 18 -8.00 -9.21 20.10
N GLY A 19 -8.01 -10.29 19.32
CA GLY A 19 -8.32 -10.24 17.90
C GLY A 19 -7.18 -9.74 17.02
N ARG A 20 -7.57 -9.31 15.82
CA ARG A 20 -6.69 -8.94 14.72
C ARG A 20 -6.05 -7.57 14.94
N PHE A 21 -4.76 -7.48 14.62
CA PHE A 21 -3.97 -6.26 14.69
C PHE A 21 -3.62 -5.77 13.27
N LEU A 22 -4.19 -4.64 12.86
CA LEU A 22 -3.99 -4.06 11.53
C LEU A 22 -2.94 -2.95 11.59
N THR A 23 -1.82 -3.17 10.91
CA THR A 23 -0.78 -2.18 10.69
C THR A 23 -0.89 -1.61 9.29
N ALA A 24 -1.10 -0.29 9.16
CA ALA A 24 -0.95 0.40 7.89
C ALA A 24 0.52 0.72 7.63
N LEU A 25 1.05 0.23 6.52
CA LEU A 25 2.36 0.57 5.98
C LEU A 25 2.17 1.44 4.73
N ALA A 26 2.14 2.75 4.96
CA ALA A 26 2.00 3.75 3.90
C ALA A 26 3.35 4.18 3.35
N GLY A 27 3.39 4.57 2.09
CA GLY A 27 4.56 5.21 1.51
C GLY A 27 4.36 5.57 0.04
N PRO A 28 5.09 6.56 -0.48
CA PRO A 28 4.93 7.00 -1.86
C PRO A 28 5.32 5.90 -2.88
N PRO A 29 4.94 6.03 -4.18
CA PRO A 29 5.43 5.17 -5.24
C PRO A 29 6.96 5.09 -5.24
N GLY A 30 7.52 3.88 -5.33
CA GLY A 30 8.98 3.66 -5.30
C GLY A 30 9.60 3.59 -3.89
N SER A 31 8.81 3.71 -2.83
CA SER A 31 9.29 3.66 -1.43
C SER A 31 9.84 2.29 -0.99
N GLY A 32 9.45 1.19 -1.66
CA GLY A 32 9.80 -0.17 -1.25
C GLY A 32 8.83 -0.79 -0.23
N LYS A 33 7.63 -0.21 -0.06
CA LYS A 33 6.60 -0.68 0.88
C LYS A 33 6.24 -2.17 0.76
N SER A 34 6.12 -2.72 -0.44
CA SER A 34 5.79 -4.15 -0.61
C SER A 34 6.94 -5.06 -0.14
N THR A 35 8.20 -4.68 -0.38
CA THR A 35 9.38 -5.38 0.15
C THR A 35 9.40 -5.34 1.68
N MET A 36 9.24 -4.14 2.25
CA MET A 36 9.18 -3.93 3.69
C MET A 36 8.03 -4.74 4.32
N ALA A 37 6.83 -4.72 3.74
CA ALA A 37 5.68 -5.49 4.21
C ALA A 37 5.97 -7.00 4.24
N ALA A 38 6.53 -7.53 3.15
CA ALA A 38 6.90 -8.94 3.06
C ALA A 38 7.93 -9.33 4.14
N THR A 39 8.97 -8.51 4.36
CA THR A 39 9.98 -8.78 5.39
C THR A 39 9.41 -8.67 6.80
N VAL A 40 8.52 -7.71 7.07
CA VAL A 40 7.83 -7.60 8.38
C VAL A 40 6.93 -8.81 8.62
N VAL A 41 6.16 -9.24 7.63
CA VAL A 41 5.31 -10.44 7.73
C VAL A 41 6.15 -11.69 7.98
N GLN A 42 7.27 -11.85 7.26
CA GLN A 42 8.20 -12.95 7.49
C GLN A 42 8.75 -12.92 8.92
N ALA A 43 9.14 -11.74 9.42
CA ALA A 43 9.63 -11.60 10.78
C ALA A 43 8.53 -11.86 11.82
N LEU A 44 7.27 -11.47 11.55
CA LEU A 44 6.12 -11.77 12.41
C LEU A 44 5.82 -13.28 12.47
N GLY A 45 6.07 -14.03 11.39
CA GLY A 45 5.91 -15.47 11.37
C GLY A 45 4.45 -15.93 11.21
N PRO A 46 4.10 -17.14 11.67
CA PRO A 46 2.75 -17.70 11.50
C PRO A 46 1.64 -16.78 12.02
N GLY A 47 0.53 -16.70 11.28
CA GLY A 47 -0.59 -15.82 11.60
C GLY A 47 -0.38 -14.36 11.19
N ALA A 48 0.61 -14.08 10.33
CA ALA A 48 0.82 -12.76 9.73
C ALA A 48 0.61 -12.79 8.21
N ARG A 49 -0.04 -11.75 7.66
CA ARG A 49 -0.37 -11.64 6.24
C ARG A 49 -0.22 -10.21 5.73
N ALA A 50 0.30 -10.06 4.51
CA ALA A 50 0.34 -8.76 3.83
C ALA A 50 -0.94 -8.57 3.01
N VAL A 51 -1.52 -7.37 3.05
CA VAL A 51 -2.73 -7.03 2.29
C VAL A 51 -2.45 -5.80 1.43
N PRO A 52 -2.18 -5.98 0.12
CA PRO A 52 -1.83 -4.88 -0.76
C PRO A 52 -3.07 -4.11 -1.24
N MET A 53 -3.02 -2.78 -1.13
CA MET A 53 -4.01 -1.85 -1.70
C MET A 53 -4.08 -1.94 -3.24
N ASP A 54 -2.99 -2.37 -3.90
CA ASP A 54 -2.89 -2.38 -5.36
C ASP A 54 -3.95 -3.27 -6.04
N GLY A 55 -4.49 -4.27 -5.35
CA GLY A 55 -5.63 -5.06 -5.84
C GLY A 55 -6.91 -4.25 -6.09
N PHE A 56 -6.95 -2.97 -5.68
CA PHE A 56 -8.10 -2.10 -5.88
C PHE A 56 -7.91 -1.11 -7.03
N HIS A 57 -6.90 -1.26 -7.88
CA HIS A 57 -6.86 -0.50 -9.14
C HIS A 57 -8.12 -0.74 -9.95
N LEU A 58 -8.70 0.34 -10.47
CA LEU A 58 -9.74 0.24 -11.49
C LEU A 58 -9.14 -0.31 -12.78
N ASP A 59 -9.95 -1.09 -13.49
CA ASP A 59 -9.58 -1.65 -14.79
C ASP A 59 -9.29 -0.55 -15.83
N ASP A 60 -8.38 -0.82 -16.75
CA ASP A 60 -7.96 0.13 -17.79
C ASP A 60 -9.16 0.63 -18.61
N ARG A 61 -10.14 -0.22 -18.92
CA ARG A 61 -11.36 0.18 -19.64
C ARG A 61 -12.16 1.23 -18.88
N VAL A 62 -12.23 1.12 -17.55
CA VAL A 62 -12.91 2.10 -16.70
C VAL A 62 -12.13 3.42 -16.68
N LEU A 63 -10.80 3.34 -16.58
CA LEU A 63 -9.94 4.51 -16.57
C LEU A 63 -9.94 5.25 -17.91
N GLU A 64 -9.95 4.54 -19.03
CA GLU A 64 -10.07 5.12 -20.38
C GLU A 64 -11.39 5.86 -20.55
N ALA A 65 -12.51 5.25 -20.17
CA ALA A 65 -13.83 5.88 -20.21
C ALA A 65 -13.92 7.15 -19.35
N ARG A 66 -13.11 7.24 -18.29
CA ARG A 66 -13.02 8.41 -17.39
C ARG A 66 -11.92 9.40 -17.77
N GLY A 67 -11.12 9.13 -18.80
CA GLY A 67 -9.96 9.96 -19.17
C GLY A 67 -8.83 9.95 -18.13
N LEU A 68 -8.78 8.93 -17.26
CA LEU A 68 -7.82 8.81 -16.15
C LEU A 68 -6.71 7.79 -16.42
N ARG A 69 -6.65 7.17 -17.60
CA ARG A 69 -5.67 6.13 -17.92
C ARG A 69 -4.21 6.58 -17.78
N SER A 70 -3.92 7.84 -18.12
CA SER A 70 -2.60 8.47 -17.97
C SER A 70 -2.23 8.78 -16.51
N ARG A 71 -3.21 8.72 -15.61
CA ARG A 71 -3.08 8.96 -14.17
C ARG A 71 -3.18 7.67 -13.36
N LYS A 72 -3.17 6.48 -14.00
CA LYS A 72 -3.25 5.18 -13.30
C LYS A 72 -2.21 5.11 -12.18
N GLY A 73 -2.68 4.81 -10.98
CA GLY A 73 -1.91 4.85 -9.75
C GLY A 73 -2.16 6.08 -8.88
N SER A 74 -2.87 7.12 -9.35
CA SER A 74 -3.35 8.23 -8.52
C SER A 74 -4.56 7.84 -7.67
N PRO A 75 -4.91 8.56 -6.59
CA PRO A 75 -5.93 8.08 -5.65
C PRO A 75 -7.32 7.87 -6.27
N GLU A 76 -7.70 8.66 -7.28
CA GLU A 76 -8.97 8.53 -8.03
C GLU A 76 -9.03 7.33 -8.98
N THR A 77 -7.92 6.61 -9.17
CA THR A 77 -7.84 5.43 -10.04
C THR A 77 -8.00 4.10 -9.31
N PHE A 78 -8.38 4.15 -8.03
CA PHE A 78 -8.69 2.99 -7.21
C PHE A 78 -10.18 2.95 -6.86
N ASP A 79 -10.69 1.73 -6.67
CA ASP A 79 -11.92 1.50 -5.93
C ASP A 79 -11.67 1.66 -4.42
N ALA A 80 -11.57 2.92 -3.99
CA ALA A 80 -11.27 3.26 -2.61
C ALA A 80 -12.42 2.89 -1.65
N ALA A 81 -13.67 2.92 -2.12
CA ALA A 81 -14.83 2.49 -1.34
C ALA A 81 -14.85 0.96 -1.16
N GLY A 82 -14.54 0.20 -2.21
CA GLY A 82 -14.35 -1.24 -2.12
C GLY A 82 -13.18 -1.62 -1.20
N PHE A 83 -12.08 -0.88 -1.24
CA PHE A 83 -10.95 -1.09 -0.32
C PHE A 83 -11.35 -0.83 1.14
N LEU A 84 -12.04 0.28 1.40
CA LEU A 84 -12.56 0.59 2.74
C LEU A 84 -13.49 -0.53 3.25
N ALA A 85 -14.40 -1.02 2.40
CA ALA A 85 -15.28 -2.13 2.74
C ALA A 85 -14.47 -3.42 3.06
N LEU A 86 -13.42 -3.72 2.30
CA LEU A 86 -12.54 -4.84 2.62
C LEU A 86 -11.89 -4.68 3.99
N VAL A 87 -11.34 -3.50 4.30
CA VAL A 87 -10.65 -3.27 5.59
C VAL A 87 -11.62 -3.40 6.76
N HIS A 88 -12.89 -3.00 6.61
CA HIS A 88 -13.93 -3.27 7.61
C HIS A 88 -14.14 -4.77 7.82
N ARG A 89 -14.35 -5.55 6.75
CA ARG A 89 -14.50 -7.02 6.85
C ARG A 89 -13.30 -7.68 7.54
N LEU A 90 -12.10 -7.16 7.28
CA LEU A 90 -10.89 -7.61 7.95
C LEU A 90 -10.88 -7.23 9.43
N ARG A 91 -11.27 -6.00 9.79
CA ARG A 91 -11.35 -5.57 11.19
C ARG A 91 -12.40 -6.35 11.99
N ASP A 92 -13.52 -6.65 11.37
CA ASP A 92 -14.65 -7.35 11.98
C ASP A 92 -14.45 -8.88 12.05
N GLU A 93 -13.29 -9.37 11.59
CA GLU A 93 -12.92 -10.80 11.60
C GLU A 93 -13.97 -11.70 10.93
N GLU A 94 -14.52 -11.25 9.79
CA GLU A 94 -15.47 -12.02 9.00
C GLU A 94 -14.82 -13.29 8.40
N GLY A 95 -14.78 -14.39 9.15
CA GLY A 95 -14.33 -15.71 8.67
C GLY A 95 -13.11 -15.64 7.74
N GLU A 96 -13.21 -16.31 6.58
CA GLU A 96 -12.25 -16.15 5.48
C GLU A 96 -12.60 -14.94 4.61
N VAL A 97 -11.65 -14.02 4.44
CA VAL A 97 -11.83 -12.83 3.61
C VAL A 97 -10.98 -12.94 2.35
N ALA A 98 -11.64 -13.11 1.21
CA ALA A 98 -10.97 -13.06 -0.08
C ALA A 98 -10.53 -11.63 -0.44
N ILE A 99 -9.28 -11.49 -0.87
CA ILE A 99 -8.68 -10.20 -1.25
C ILE A 99 -8.27 -10.20 -2.73
N PRO A 100 -8.39 -9.06 -3.44
CA PRO A 100 -7.89 -8.94 -4.79
C PRO A 100 -6.36 -8.73 -4.79
N ILE A 101 -5.68 -9.24 -5.81
CA ILE A 101 -4.23 -9.04 -6.00
C ILE A 101 -3.99 -8.44 -7.38
N PHE A 102 -3.15 -7.40 -7.45
CA PHE A 102 -2.76 -6.80 -8.72
C PHE A 102 -1.71 -7.66 -9.43
N ASP A 103 -2.05 -8.16 -10.60
CA ASP A 103 -1.13 -8.93 -11.44
C ASP A 103 -0.31 -7.98 -12.29
N ARG A 104 0.96 -7.80 -11.92
CA ARG A 104 1.90 -6.91 -12.62
C ARG A 104 2.29 -7.41 -14.02
N ALA A 105 2.10 -8.68 -14.33
CA ALA A 105 2.36 -9.21 -15.66
C ALA A 105 1.18 -8.95 -16.61
N MET A 106 -0.05 -9.05 -16.09
CA MET A 106 -1.28 -8.80 -16.85
C MET A 106 -1.78 -7.35 -16.76
N GLU A 107 -1.21 -6.53 -15.89
CA GLU A 107 -1.59 -5.14 -15.62
C GLU A 107 -3.05 -4.94 -15.17
N LEU A 108 -3.62 -5.95 -14.50
CA LEU A 108 -5.01 -5.96 -14.03
C LEU A 108 -5.15 -6.47 -12.58
N SER A 109 -6.27 -6.11 -11.95
CA SER A 109 -6.63 -6.66 -10.65
C SER A 109 -7.36 -8.00 -10.80
N ARG A 110 -6.87 -9.03 -10.10
CA ARG A 110 -7.50 -10.35 -10.02
C ARG A 110 -8.30 -10.45 -8.72
N ALA A 111 -9.62 -10.52 -8.84
CA ALA A 111 -10.50 -10.73 -7.70
C ALA A 111 -10.25 -12.09 -7.02
N ALA A 112 -10.40 -12.15 -5.69
CA ALA A 112 -10.25 -13.34 -4.87
C ALA A 112 -8.96 -14.13 -5.16
N ALA A 113 -7.86 -13.41 -5.34
CA ALA A 113 -6.57 -13.99 -5.71
C ALA A 113 -5.71 -14.39 -4.50
N ASP A 114 -6.09 -13.99 -3.30
CA ASP A 114 -5.58 -14.51 -2.03
C ASP A 114 -6.70 -14.51 -0.96
N ILE A 115 -6.52 -15.25 0.13
CA ILE A 115 -7.46 -15.37 1.25
C ILE A 115 -6.75 -15.01 2.55
N VAL A 116 -7.33 -14.08 3.32
CA VAL A 116 -6.95 -13.83 4.71
C VAL A 116 -7.78 -14.74 5.60
N LEU A 117 -7.12 -15.58 6.39
CA LEU A 117 -7.77 -16.57 7.25
C LEU A 117 -8.11 -15.98 8.63
N GLN A 118 -8.96 -16.68 9.38
CA GLN A 118 -9.35 -16.25 10.71
C GLN A 118 -8.15 -16.24 11.69
N GLU A 119 -7.20 -17.17 11.51
CA GLU A 119 -5.96 -17.25 12.29
C GLU A 119 -4.91 -16.18 11.91
N ASP A 120 -5.10 -15.45 10.80
CA ASP A 120 -4.22 -14.34 10.41
C ASP A 120 -4.49 -13.13 11.32
N ARG A 121 -3.88 -13.16 12.51
CA ARG A 121 -3.99 -12.13 13.54
C ARG A 121 -3.27 -10.85 13.16
N PHE A 122 -2.09 -10.91 12.52
CA PHE A 122 -1.30 -9.72 12.21
C PHE A 122 -1.42 -9.35 10.73
N LEU A 123 -2.14 -8.28 10.43
CA LEU A 123 -2.27 -7.81 9.05
C LEU A 123 -1.37 -6.60 8.80
N VAL A 124 -0.48 -6.70 7.83
CA VAL A 124 0.31 -5.58 7.31
C VAL A 124 -0.35 -5.11 6.02
N ILE A 125 -1.20 -4.08 6.14
CA ILE A 125 -1.91 -3.47 5.02
C ILE A 125 -0.98 -2.45 4.39
N GLU A 126 -0.61 -2.62 3.12
CA GLU A 126 0.37 -1.76 2.44
C GLU A 126 -0.25 -1.01 1.26
N GLY A 127 0.11 0.26 1.09
CA GLY A 127 -0.46 1.10 0.04
C GLY A 127 0.06 2.53 0.04
N ASN A 128 -0.18 3.27 -1.04
CA ASN A 128 0.25 4.68 -1.11
C ASN A 128 -0.62 5.60 -0.25
N TYR A 129 -1.93 5.34 -0.21
CA TYR A 129 -2.93 6.32 0.23
C TYR A 129 -3.60 5.97 1.55
N LEU A 130 -3.08 4.98 2.29
CA LEU A 130 -3.67 4.50 3.55
C LEU A 130 -3.83 5.59 4.62
N LEU A 131 -3.01 6.64 4.55
CA LEU A 131 -3.01 7.77 5.49
C LEU A 131 -3.39 9.09 4.82
N LEU A 132 -3.92 9.07 3.60
CA LEU A 132 -4.28 10.28 2.87
C LEU A 132 -5.44 11.01 3.56
N ASN A 133 -5.30 12.31 3.87
CA ASN A 133 -6.35 13.11 4.54
C ASN A 133 -7.43 13.60 3.55
N ARG A 134 -7.96 12.69 2.73
CA ARG A 134 -8.99 12.99 1.74
C ARG A 134 -9.97 11.83 1.68
N SER A 135 -11.27 12.13 1.74
CA SER A 135 -12.30 11.09 1.59
C SER A 135 -12.19 10.41 0.20
N PRO A 136 -12.43 9.10 0.10
CA PRO A 136 -12.78 8.17 1.19
C PRO A 136 -11.57 7.59 1.94
N TRP A 137 -10.34 7.90 1.54
CA TRP A 137 -9.12 7.37 2.16
C TRP A 137 -8.95 7.77 3.63
N ALA A 138 -9.38 8.98 3.98
CA ALA A 138 -9.32 9.48 5.36
C ALA A 138 -10.06 8.58 6.35
N ASP A 139 -11.10 7.87 5.89
CA ASP A 139 -11.96 7.03 6.73
C ASP A 139 -11.24 5.74 7.16
N LEU A 140 -10.12 5.38 6.51
CA LEU A 140 -9.29 4.24 6.89
C LEU A 140 -8.53 4.45 8.21
N ARG A 141 -8.19 5.69 8.56
CA ARG A 141 -7.24 5.96 9.66
C ARG A 141 -7.68 5.38 10.99
N GLY A 142 -8.99 5.40 11.26
CA GLY A 142 -9.58 4.85 12.48
C GLY A 142 -9.63 3.33 12.53
N LEU A 143 -9.32 2.64 11.43
CA LEU A 143 -9.35 1.18 11.32
C LEU A 143 -7.99 0.53 11.59
N PHE A 144 -6.91 1.29 11.81
CA PHE A 144 -5.57 0.76 12.02
C PHE A 144 -5.11 0.92 13.47
N ASP A 145 -4.49 -0.13 14.04
CA ASP A 145 -3.94 -0.12 15.40
C ASP A 145 -2.54 0.51 15.43
N LEU A 146 -1.83 0.44 14.30
CA LEU A 146 -0.55 1.07 14.09
C LEU A 146 -0.46 1.62 12.67
N THR A 147 0.03 2.85 12.55
CA THR A 147 0.30 3.47 11.26
C THR A 147 1.77 3.82 11.11
N VAL A 148 2.33 3.42 9.97
CA VAL A 148 3.74 3.59 9.63
C VAL A 148 3.81 4.29 8.28
N MET A 149 4.59 5.37 8.20
CA MET A 149 4.97 6.01 6.95
C MET A 149 6.43 5.65 6.61
N ILE A 150 6.65 5.12 5.41
CA ILE A 150 8.00 5.00 4.84
C ILE A 150 8.37 6.35 4.24
N ASP A 151 9.23 7.08 4.93
CA ASP A 151 9.77 8.36 4.49
C ASP A 151 10.99 8.14 3.60
N VAL A 152 10.86 8.49 2.32
CA VAL A 152 11.94 8.44 1.35
C VAL A 152 12.02 9.80 0.65
N PRO A 153 13.20 10.44 0.58
CA PRO A 153 13.37 11.69 -0.14
C PRO A 153 12.95 11.58 -1.61
N GLU A 154 12.34 12.64 -2.16
CA GLU A 154 11.88 12.71 -3.55
C GLU A 154 12.99 12.33 -4.56
N ALA A 155 14.24 12.76 -4.31
CA ALA A 155 15.38 12.43 -5.17
C ALA A 155 15.71 10.93 -5.21
N GLU A 156 15.54 10.21 -4.10
CA GLU A 156 15.78 8.77 -4.05
C GLU A 156 14.62 8.00 -4.69
N LEU A 157 13.38 8.46 -4.49
CA LEU A 157 12.22 7.93 -5.20
C LEU A 157 12.38 8.08 -6.71
N ASP A 158 12.80 9.27 -7.17
CA ASP A 158 13.08 9.54 -8.58
C ASP A 158 14.13 8.57 -9.17
N ARG A 159 15.25 8.39 -8.47
CA ARG A 159 16.30 7.42 -8.85
C ARG A 159 15.76 6.00 -8.98
N ARG A 160 14.98 5.54 -7.98
CA ARG A 160 14.38 4.19 -7.98
C ARG A 160 13.37 4.02 -9.11
N LEU A 161 12.54 5.04 -9.37
CA LEU A 161 11.53 5.01 -10.42
C LEU A 161 12.16 5.00 -11.82
N LEU A 162 13.23 5.76 -12.04
CA LEU A 162 14.01 5.70 -13.28
C LEU A 162 14.52 4.27 -13.54
N ALA A 163 15.13 3.65 -12.53
CA ALA A 163 15.62 2.28 -12.63
C ALA A 163 14.49 1.27 -12.91
N ARG A 164 13.35 1.41 -12.21
CA ARG A 164 12.15 0.58 -12.43
C ARG A 164 11.63 0.68 -13.85
N TRP A 165 11.48 1.89 -14.38
CA TRP A 165 10.96 2.09 -15.74
C TRP A 165 11.92 1.62 -16.82
N ALA A 166 13.22 1.77 -16.61
CA ALA A 166 14.24 1.18 -17.49
C ALA A 166 14.15 -0.35 -17.52
N HIS A 167 13.95 -0.99 -16.35
CA HIS A 167 13.72 -2.42 -16.27
C HIS A 167 12.45 -2.87 -17.03
N HIS A 168 11.40 -2.05 -17.02
CA HIS A 168 10.19 -2.27 -17.84
C HIS A 168 10.33 -1.84 -19.30
N GLY A 169 11.55 -1.55 -19.77
CA GLY A 169 11.85 -1.30 -21.18
C GLY A 169 11.50 0.10 -21.70
N LYS A 170 11.13 1.05 -20.83
CA LYS A 170 10.93 2.44 -21.25
C LYS A 170 12.28 3.09 -21.60
N THR A 171 12.28 3.91 -22.64
CA THR A 171 13.42 4.80 -22.91
C THR A 171 13.58 5.83 -21.79
N PRO A 172 14.78 6.43 -21.60
CA PRO A 172 14.98 7.46 -20.59
C PRO A 172 14.00 8.64 -20.72
N ALA A 173 13.65 9.05 -21.94
CA ALA A 173 12.71 10.14 -22.18
C ALA A 173 11.27 9.77 -21.80
N GLU A 174 10.81 8.56 -22.14
CA GLU A 174 9.48 8.07 -21.76
C GLU A 174 9.36 7.87 -20.25
N ALA A 175 10.41 7.34 -19.62
CA ALA A 175 10.47 7.17 -18.16
C ALA A 175 10.37 8.54 -17.47
N ARG A 176 11.16 9.53 -17.94
CA ARG A 176 11.13 10.89 -17.40
C ARG A 176 9.75 11.54 -17.55
N ALA A 177 9.17 11.51 -18.75
CA ALA A 177 7.83 12.04 -18.99
C ALA A 177 6.77 11.38 -18.10
N TRP A 178 6.86 10.07 -17.89
CA TRP A 178 5.93 9.35 -17.01
C TRP A 178 6.11 9.69 -15.53
N ILE A 179 7.36 9.81 -15.07
CA ILE A 179 7.64 10.20 -13.68
C ILE A 179 7.11 11.60 -13.43
N ASP A 180 7.46 12.56 -14.27
CA ASP A 180 7.07 13.96 -14.08
C ASP A 180 5.55 14.16 -14.17
N GLY A 181 4.88 13.43 -15.09
CA GLY A 181 3.44 13.54 -15.33
C GLY A 181 2.55 12.69 -14.41
N ASN A 182 3.07 11.59 -13.84
CA ASN A 182 2.28 10.65 -13.06
C ASN A 182 2.87 10.32 -11.68
N ASP A 183 4.05 9.68 -11.62
CA ASP A 183 4.60 9.20 -10.35
C ASP A 183 4.89 10.36 -9.38
N LEU A 184 5.48 11.45 -9.85
CA LEU A 184 5.89 12.59 -9.04
C LEU A 184 4.71 13.37 -8.42
N PRO A 185 3.63 13.68 -9.16
CA PRO A 185 2.39 14.15 -8.55
C PRO A 185 1.85 13.21 -7.46
N ASN A 186 1.92 11.90 -7.66
CA ASN A 186 1.43 10.93 -6.69
C ASN A 186 2.35 10.85 -5.45
N ILE A 187 3.67 10.92 -5.62
CA ILE A 187 4.64 11.05 -4.53
C ILE A 187 4.30 12.27 -3.67
N ARG A 188 4.14 13.43 -4.31
CA ARG A 188 3.85 14.69 -3.62
C ARG A 188 2.50 14.66 -2.92
N CYS A 189 1.48 14.04 -3.53
CA CYS A 189 0.19 13.81 -2.89
C CYS A 189 0.37 13.04 -1.58
N VAL A 190 1.07 11.88 -1.60
CA VAL A 190 1.33 11.10 -0.38
C VAL A 190 2.11 11.93 0.65
N GLN A 191 3.19 12.59 0.25
CA GLN A 191 4.07 13.30 1.19
C GLN A 191 3.43 14.55 1.81
N ARG A 192 2.54 15.25 1.08
CA ARG A 192 2.00 16.56 1.49
C ARG A 192 0.59 16.49 2.02
N GLU A 193 -0.19 15.51 1.57
CA GLU A 193 -1.63 15.42 1.89
C GLU A 193 -1.94 14.28 2.87
N SER A 194 -0.98 13.43 3.23
CA SER A 194 -1.19 12.41 4.26
C SER A 194 -1.16 12.98 5.68
N GLY A 195 -1.95 12.37 6.56
CA GLY A 195 -1.92 12.62 7.99
C GLY A 195 -0.68 12.07 8.67
N ARG A 196 -0.50 12.46 9.93
CA ARG A 196 0.62 12.00 10.75
C ARG A 196 0.47 10.50 11.07
N ALA A 197 1.48 9.72 10.69
CA ALA A 197 1.65 8.35 11.12
C ALA A 197 2.14 8.31 12.58
N ASP A 198 1.87 7.19 13.26
CA ASP A 198 2.40 6.95 14.61
C ASP A 198 3.94 6.80 14.56
N ILE A 199 4.44 6.25 13.44
CA ILE A 199 5.86 6.06 13.17
C ILE A 199 6.18 6.54 11.76
N SER A 200 7.27 7.28 11.62
CA SER A 200 7.92 7.52 10.34
C SER A 200 9.28 6.87 10.35
N LEU A 201 9.61 6.08 9.33
CA LEU A 201 10.90 5.40 9.23
C LEU A 201 11.50 5.58 7.84
N ARG A 202 12.83 5.58 7.80
CA ARG A 202 13.60 5.47 6.55
C ARG A 202 14.02 4.03 6.35
N TRP A 203 13.91 3.56 5.11
CA TRP A 203 14.22 2.21 4.67
C TRP A 203 14.93 2.27 3.32
N ASP A 204 16.09 1.61 3.26
CA ASP A 204 16.84 1.39 2.03
C ASP A 204 16.48 0.00 1.52
N ALA A 205 15.65 -0.01 0.47
CA ALA A 205 15.12 -1.21 -0.19
C ALA A 205 16.12 -1.81 -1.17
#